data_AF-A0A7C7ZV13-F1
#
_entry.id   AF-A0A7C7ZV13-F1
#
_cell.length_a   1.000
_cell.length_b   1.000
_cell.length_c   1.000
_cell.angle_alpha   90.00
_cell.angle_beta   90.00
_cell.angle_gamma   90.00
#
_symmetry.space_group_name_H-M   'P 1'
#
loop_
_entity.id
_entity.type
_entity.pdbx_description
1 polymer ?
#
loop_
_entity_poly.entity_id
_entity_poly.type
_entity_poly.pdbx_seq_one_letter_code
_entity_poly.pdbx_strand_id
1 'polypeptide(L)' 'LLGDTAPLSPVLFDYGVDAISGTKVVDSELALRCVSQGANFRQIGGVKRLTMIR' A
#
# COMPACT_ATOMS: atom_id res chain seq x y z
N LEU A 1 1.36 -6.33 -9.70
CA LEU A 1 1.32 -4.88 -9.44
C LEU A 1 1.96 -4.59 -8.08
N LEU A 2 2.84 -3.59 -7.98
CA LEU A 2 3.60 -3.29 -6.75
C LEU A 2 3.65 -1.78 -6.49
N GLY A 3 3.45 -1.37 -5.24
CA GLY A 3 3.70 -0.01 -4.76
C GLY A 3 2.75 0.40 -3.64
N ASP A 4 3.12 1.43 -2.86
CA ASP A 4 2.25 1.94 -1.77
C ASP A 4 0.91 2.49 -2.29
N THR A 5 0.90 2.93 -3.54
CA THR A 5 -0.29 3.40 -4.26
C THR A 5 -0.97 2.30 -5.08
N ALA A 6 -0.51 1.04 -4.99
CA ALA A 6 -1.15 -0.05 -5.70
C ALA A 6 -2.57 -0.25 -5.12
N PRO A 7 -3.63 -0.09 -5.93
CA PRO A 7 -4.99 -0.26 -5.44
C PRO A 7 -5.20 -1.73 -5.08
N LEU A 8 -5.57 -1.98 -3.82
CA LEU A 8 -5.92 -3.31 -3.31
C LEU A 8 -7.34 -3.69 -3.77
N SER A 9 -7.53 -3.81 -5.09
CA SER A 9 -8.80 -4.09 -5.73
C SER A 9 -8.75 -5.42 -6.48
N PRO A 10 -9.66 -6.37 -6.19
CA PRO A 10 -9.69 -7.65 -6.86
C PRO A 10 -10.03 -7.54 -8.35
N VAL A 11 -10.64 -6.44 -8.80
CA VAL A 11 -10.95 -6.21 -10.22
C VAL A 11 -9.70 -6.30 -11.09
N LEU A 12 -8.51 -5.98 -10.55
CA LEU A 12 -7.26 -6.07 -11.30
C LEU A 12 -6.90 -7.51 -11.71
N PHE A 13 -7.38 -8.53 -10.99
CA PHE A 13 -7.20 -9.93 -11.37
C PHE A 13 -7.94 -10.27 -12.68
N ASP A 14 -9.04 -9.59 -12.97
CA ASP A 14 -9.80 -9.75 -14.22
C ASP A 14 -9.05 -9.13 -15.41
N TYR A 15 -8.13 -8.22 -15.15
CA TYR A 15 -7.26 -7.57 -16.15
C TYR A 15 -5.88 -8.23 -16.27
N GLY A 16 -5.70 -9.45 -15.75
CA GLY A 16 -4.47 -10.24 -15.94
C GLY A 16 -3.32 -9.91 -14.99
N VAL A 17 -3.59 -9.23 -13.86
CA VAL A 17 -2.60 -9.11 -12.77
C VAL A 17 -2.64 -10.39 -11.93
N ASP A 18 -1.50 -11.03 -11.65
CA ASP A 18 -1.47 -12.25 -10.82
C ASP A 18 -1.35 -11.97 -9.30
N ALA A 19 -0.69 -10.87 -8.95
CA ALA A 19 -0.48 -10.47 -7.57
C ALA A 19 -0.48 -8.94 -7.41
N ILE A 20 -1.00 -8.44 -6.29
CA ILE A 20 -1.03 -7.03 -5.92
C ILE A 20 -0.32 -6.88 -4.58
N SER A 21 0.83 -6.21 -4.56
CA SER A 21 1.58 -5.88 -3.35
C SER A 21 1.45 -4.39 -3.07
N GLY A 22 0.63 -4.06 -2.09
CA GLY A 22 0.30 -2.69 -1.71
C GLY A 22 0.33 -2.47 -0.20
N THR A 23 -0.22 -1.33 0.20
CA THR A 23 -0.14 -0.86 1.58
C THR A 23 -1.51 -0.41 2.07
N LYS A 24 -1.90 -0.81 3.28
CA LYS A 24 -3.12 -0.35 3.95
C LYS A 24 -2.74 0.54 5.13
N VAL A 25 -3.33 1.75 5.18
CA VAL A 25 -3.22 2.63 6.35
C VAL A 25 -3.97 2.00 7.52
N VAL A 26 -3.28 1.80 8.64
CA VAL A 26 -3.83 1.24 9.89
C VAL A 26 -3.83 2.25 11.03
N ASP A 27 -3.03 3.32 10.91
CA ASP A 27 -3.02 4.50 11.77
C ASP A 27 -2.82 5.73 10.88
N SER A 28 -3.91 6.49 10.69
CA SER A 28 -3.94 7.63 9.78
C SER A 28 -3.15 8.83 10.30
N GLU A 29 -3.10 9.07 11.61
CA GLU A 29 -2.38 10.21 12.18
C GLU A 29 -0.87 10.04 11.99
N LEU A 30 -0.35 8.85 12.32
CA LEU A 30 1.06 8.53 12.12
C LEU A 30 1.45 8.56 10.63
N ALA A 31 0.61 8.00 9.76
CA ALA A 31 0.85 8.00 8.33
C ALA A 31 0.92 9.43 7.76
N LEU A 32 -0.04 10.30 8.12
CA LEU A 32 -0.05 11.70 7.69
C LEU A 32 1.18 12.47 8.19
N ARG A 33 1.60 12.24 9.44
CA ARG A 33 2.81 12.87 10.00
C ARG A 33 4.06 12.46 9.22
N CYS A 34 4.24 11.16 8.96
CA CYS A 34 5.37 10.65 8.19
C CYS A 34 5.39 11.23 6.77
N VAL A 35 4.26 11.21 6.06
CA VAL A 35 4.16 11.75 4.69
C VAL A 35 4.49 13.24 4.67
N SER A 36 3.99 14.01 5.63
CA SER A 36 4.26 15.47 5.73
C SER A 36 5.73 15.80 5.97
N GLN A 37 6.51 14.86 6.50
CA GLN A 37 7.95 15.00 6.74
C GLN A 37 8.81 14.47 5.58
N GLY A 38 8.19 14.00 4.48
CA GLY A 38 8.92 13.41 3.37
C GLY A 38 9.52 12.04 3.68
N ALA A 39 8.94 11.30 4.63
CA ALA A 39 9.39 9.95 4.96
C ALA A 39 9.37 9.04 3.73
N ASN A 40 10.46 8.33 3.47
CA ASN A 40 10.52 7.35 2.39
C ASN A 40 9.82 6.02 2.79
N PHE A 41 9.69 5.10 1.83
CA PHE A 41 9.03 3.80 2.02
C PHE A 41 9.49 2.98 3.24
N ARG A 42 10.75 3.11 3.66
CA ARG A 42 11.28 2.39 4.82
C ARG A 42 10.95 3.08 6.14
N GLN A 43 10.66 4.38 6.09
CA GLN A 43 10.41 5.24 7.25
C GLN A 43 8.91 5.46 7.52
N ILE A 44 8.06 5.30 6.51
CA ILE A 44 6.62 5.52 6.67
C ILE A 44 6.02 4.56 7.70
N GLY A 45 5.45 5.12 8.76
CA GLY A 45 4.74 4.41 9.81
C GLY A 45 3.23 4.42 9.60
N GLY A 46 2.50 3.75 10.49
CA GLY A 46 1.03 3.72 10.47
C GLY A 46 0.42 2.94 9.31
N VAL A 47 1.22 2.07 8.68
CA VAL A 47 0.81 1.28 7.53
C VAL A 47 1.12 -0.21 7.70
N LYS A 48 0.36 -1.06 7.02
CA LYS A 48 0.59 -2.49 6.91
C LYS A 48 0.77 -2.88 5.44
N ARG A 49 1.88 -3.55 5.13
CA ARG A 49 2.14 -4.12 3.80
C ARG A 49 1.28 -5.36 3.61
N LEU A 50 0.64 -5.47 2.45
CA LEU A 50 -0.27 -6.55 2.10
C LEU A 50 0.03 -7.04 0.68
N THR A 51 -0.11 -8.35 0.48
CA THR A 51 -0.09 -8.96 -0.85
C THR A 51 -1.37 -9.74 -1.06
N MET A 52 -2.09 -9.43 -2.14
CA MET A 52 -3.23 -10.21 -2.64
C MET A 52 -2.75 -11.05 -3.81
N ILE A 53 -3.16 -12.31 -3.88
CA ILE A 53 -2.78 -13.28 -4.92
C ILE A 53 -4.07 -13.96 -5.39
N ARG A 54 -4.16 -14.23 -6.70
CA ARG A 54 -5.24 -15.02 -7.31
C ARG A 54 -5.05 -16.52 -7.09
#